data_AF-A0A314U5Y2-F1
#
_entry.id   AF-A0A314U5Y2-F1
#
_cell.length_a   1.000
_cell.length_b   1.000
_cell.length_c   1.000
_cell.angle_alpha   90.00
_cell.angle_beta   90.00
_cell.angle_gamma   90.00
#
_symmetry.space_group_name_H-M   'P 1'
#
loop_
_entity.id
_entity.type
_entity.pdbx_description
1 polymer ?
#
loop_
_entity_poly.entity_id
_entity_poly.type
_entity_poly.pdbx_seq_one_letter_code
_entity_poly.pdbx_strand_id
1 'polypeptide(L)'
;MESWLILSSGPFGAIVGRVANRICGAAFTLNGTRYELVANDGKNMIHGGPRGFSRVIWKVKRHEQESANPSIQFSYHSFDDEGGFPGDILVTVMYTLTGNKQLIVTMKAMALNKPTPVNLAQHAFWNVGGHNSSDVLYHYIQIFGPVSHQWIASLYQQVRLHQ
;
A
#
# COMPACT_ATOMS: atom_id res chain seq x y z
N MET A 1 19.97 20.38 13.84
CA MET A 1 20.13 19.22 14.75
C MET A 1 18.73 18.65 14.95
N GLU A 2 18.34 17.46 14.51
CA GLU A 2 19.13 16.27 14.14
C GLU A 2 18.42 15.42 13.08
N SER A 3 19.26 14.76 12.31
CA SER A 3 19.07 14.04 11.05
C SER A 3 18.47 12.63 11.20
N TRP A 4 17.40 12.46 11.98
CA TRP A 4 16.84 11.13 12.25
C TRP A 4 15.77 10.63 11.26
N LEU A 5 15.34 11.44 10.29
CA LEU A 5 14.29 11.06 9.33
C LEU A 5 14.79 10.36 8.05
N ILE A 6 16.08 10.06 7.95
CA ILE A 6 16.64 9.34 6.78
C ILE A 6 17.60 8.25 7.25
N LEU A 7 17.09 7.30 8.03
CA LEU A 7 17.69 5.97 8.11
C LEU A 7 16.70 4.99 7.48
N SER A 8 17.24 3.96 6.84
CA SER A 8 16.58 2.99 5.95
C SER A 8 15.50 2.14 6.62
N SER A 9 14.47 2.74 7.21
CA SER A 9 13.29 2.02 7.67
C SER A 9 12.45 1.66 6.45
N GLY A 10 12.09 0.37 6.34
CA GLY A 10 11.07 -0.09 5.40
C GLY A 10 9.72 0.62 5.64
N PRO A 11 8.72 0.43 4.76
CA PRO A 11 7.44 1.13 4.83
C PRO A 11 6.54 0.60 5.96
N PHE A 12 6.98 0.65 7.23
CA PHE A 12 6.20 0.15 8.37
C PHE A 12 4.86 0.89 8.50
N GLY A 13 3.76 0.15 8.34
CA GLY A 13 2.40 0.69 8.44
C GLY A 13 1.95 1.60 7.30
N ALA A 14 2.83 1.87 6.32
CA ALA A 14 2.55 2.82 5.24
C ALA A 14 1.71 2.20 4.11
N ILE A 15 1.14 3.06 3.28
CA ILE A 15 0.56 2.66 1.99
C ILE A 15 1.70 2.59 0.97
N VAL A 16 1.79 1.48 0.25
CA VAL A 16 2.79 1.26 -0.81
C VAL A 16 2.12 1.21 -2.18
N GLY A 17 2.78 1.80 -3.17
CA GLY A 17 2.32 1.95 -4.56
C GLY A 17 3.24 2.92 -5.31
N ARG A 18 3.10 3.16 -6.62
CA ARG A 18 1.99 2.82 -7.52
C ARG A 18 1.72 1.32 -7.70
N VAL A 19 2.78 0.52 -7.68
CA VAL A 19 2.71 -0.96 -7.64
C VAL A 19 3.44 -1.48 -6.41
N ALA A 20 2.70 -2.15 -5.54
CA ALA A 20 3.21 -2.87 -4.38
C ALA A 20 3.98 -4.12 -4.82
N ASN A 21 4.99 -4.48 -4.03
CA ASN A 21 5.93 -5.56 -4.32
C ASN A 21 6.81 -5.24 -5.56
N ARG A 22 7.41 -6.27 -6.16
CA ARG A 22 8.46 -6.14 -7.17
C ARG A 22 7.92 -6.11 -8.60
N ILE A 23 8.49 -5.24 -9.43
CA ILE A 23 8.42 -5.30 -10.89
C ILE A 23 9.79 -5.74 -11.38
N CYS A 24 9.84 -6.90 -12.04
CA CYS A 24 11.06 -7.51 -12.55
C CYS A 24 11.75 -6.60 -13.57
N GLY A 25 13.06 -6.43 -13.44
CA GLY A 25 13.85 -5.60 -14.37
C GLY A 25 13.49 -4.12 -14.37
N ALA A 26 12.69 -3.67 -13.38
CA ALA A 26 12.16 -2.31 -13.30
C ALA A 26 11.53 -1.86 -14.63
N ALA A 27 10.80 -2.75 -15.31
CA ALA A 27 10.19 -2.43 -16.59
C ALA A 27 8.91 -3.23 -16.78
N PHE A 28 8.00 -2.70 -17.60
CA PHE A 28 6.83 -3.42 -18.07
C PHE A 28 6.41 -2.95 -19.46
N THR A 29 5.57 -3.75 -20.12
CA THR A 29 4.98 -3.40 -21.41
C THR A 29 3.48 -3.17 -21.24
N LEU A 30 2.98 -2.06 -21.76
CA LEU A 30 1.56 -1.72 -21.76
C LEU A 30 1.20 -1.20 -23.16
N ASN A 31 0.19 -1.81 -23.78
CA ASN A 31 -0.25 -1.48 -25.14
C ASN A 31 0.91 -1.42 -26.15
N GLY A 32 1.82 -2.40 -26.09
CA GLY A 32 2.99 -2.50 -26.98
C GLY A 32 4.12 -1.52 -26.70
N THR A 33 3.96 -0.58 -25.76
CA THR A 33 5.01 0.36 -25.36
C THR A 33 5.73 -0.17 -24.12
N ARG A 34 7.07 -0.19 -24.16
CA ARG A 34 7.90 -0.57 -23.01
C ARG A 34 8.20 0.66 -22.16
N TYR A 35 7.87 0.60 -20.88
CA TYR A 35 8.16 1.62 -19.89
C TYR A 35 9.30 1.16 -18.99
N GLU A 36 10.31 2.01 -18.86
CA GLU A 36 11.40 1.83 -17.88
C GLU A 36 11.01 2.56 -16.59
N LEU A 37 11.24 1.90 -15.48
CA LEU A 37 10.93 2.39 -14.14
C LEU A 37 12.23 2.62 -13.36
N VAL A 38 12.13 3.38 -12.28
CA VAL A 38 13.28 3.64 -11.41
C VAL A 38 13.53 2.46 -10.47
N ALA A 39 14.56 1.66 -10.77
CA ALA A 39 14.99 0.55 -9.92
C ALA A 39 15.43 1.02 -8.52
N ASN A 40 15.09 0.24 -7.49
CA ASN A 40 15.48 0.48 -6.09
C ASN A 40 15.67 -0.82 -5.29
N ASP A 41 15.65 -1.98 -5.95
CA ASP A 41 15.93 -3.29 -5.37
C ASP A 41 16.73 -4.12 -6.38
N GLY A 42 18.04 -3.85 -6.44
CA GLY A 42 18.91 -4.36 -7.50
C GLY A 42 18.44 -3.88 -8.87
N LYS A 43 18.14 -4.83 -9.76
CA LYS A 43 17.60 -4.54 -11.11
C LYS A 43 16.08 -4.35 -11.13
N ASN A 44 15.41 -4.53 -9.99
CA ASN A 44 13.95 -4.47 -9.89
C ASN A 44 13.50 -3.13 -9.31
N MET A 45 12.23 -2.81 -9.55
CA MET A 45 11.52 -1.82 -8.73
C MET A 45 10.78 -2.55 -7.62
N ILE A 46 10.80 -2.04 -6.39
CA ILE A 46 9.98 -2.49 -5.28
C ILE A 46 9.11 -1.34 -4.74
N HIS A 47 7.84 -1.62 -4.45
CA HIS A 47 6.90 -0.72 -3.76
C HIS A 47 6.75 0.67 -4.40
N GLY A 48 6.79 0.73 -5.73
CA GLY A 48 6.66 1.98 -6.50
C GLY A 48 7.93 2.83 -6.57
N GLY A 49 9.08 2.28 -6.18
CA GLY A 49 10.37 2.93 -6.40
C GLY A 49 10.85 3.82 -5.24
N PRO A 50 11.94 4.58 -5.46
CA PRO A 50 12.57 5.41 -4.43
C PRO A 50 11.66 6.47 -3.80
N ARG A 51 10.64 6.92 -4.54
CA ARG A 51 9.63 7.91 -4.10
C ARG A 51 8.21 7.35 -4.17
N GLY A 52 8.05 6.05 -3.96
CA GLY A 52 6.73 5.41 -3.90
C GLY A 52 5.85 5.99 -2.78
N PHE A 53 4.59 5.56 -2.73
CA PHE A 53 3.54 6.16 -1.88
C PHE A 53 3.79 6.12 -0.36
N SER A 54 4.77 5.35 0.09
CA SER A 54 5.23 5.35 1.48
C SER A 54 6.10 6.57 1.84
N ARG A 55 6.51 7.35 0.84
CA ARG A 55 7.47 8.47 0.98
C ARG A 55 6.91 9.80 0.48
N VAL A 56 5.59 9.88 0.26
CA VAL A 56 4.91 11.09 -0.19
C VAL A 56 4.06 11.69 0.92
N ILE A 57 3.82 12.99 0.84
CA ILE A 57 2.91 13.69 1.75
C ILE A 57 1.50 13.59 1.20
N TRP A 58 0.63 12.92 1.93
CA TRP A 58 -0.78 12.75 1.59
C TRP A 58 -1.60 13.96 2.05
N LYS A 59 -2.52 14.42 1.21
CA LYS A 59 -3.47 15.48 1.59
C LYS A 59 -4.68 14.86 2.29
N VAL A 60 -5.17 15.48 3.35
CA VAL A 60 -6.48 15.13 3.94
C VAL A 60 -7.56 15.64 2.99
N LYS A 61 -8.39 14.73 2.48
CA LYS A 61 -9.51 15.05 1.59
C LYS A 61 -10.79 15.34 2.36
N ARG A 62 -11.08 14.53 3.38
CA ARG A 62 -12.23 14.67 4.29
C ARG A 62 -12.03 13.79 5.53
N HIS A 63 -12.75 14.09 6.60
CA HIS A 63 -12.82 13.28 7.81
C HIS A 63 -14.18 13.47 8.49
N GLU A 64 -14.59 12.47 9.24
CA GLU A 64 -15.82 12.45 10.03
C GLU A 64 -15.47 11.88 11.41
N GLN A 65 -15.47 12.73 12.44
CA GLN A 65 -15.08 12.34 13.79
C GLN A 65 -16.28 11.93 14.64
N GLU A 66 -17.37 12.70 14.56
CA GLU A 66 -18.57 12.51 15.38
C GLU A 66 -19.57 11.62 14.65
N SER A 67 -19.22 10.35 14.48
CA SER A 67 -20.12 9.34 13.89
C SER A 67 -19.95 7.99 14.58
N ALA A 68 -20.90 7.08 14.37
CA ALA A 68 -20.76 5.70 14.85
C ALA A 68 -19.58 4.94 14.21
N ASN A 69 -19.06 5.44 13.08
CA ASN A 69 -17.93 4.88 12.37
C ASN A 69 -16.97 5.99 11.92
N PRO A 70 -16.17 6.56 12.84
CA PRO A 70 -15.31 7.69 12.52
C PRO A 70 -14.32 7.32 11.41
N SER A 71 -14.05 8.27 10.52
CA SER A 71 -13.24 8.02 9.34
C SER A 71 -12.37 9.22 8.91
N ILE A 72 -11.30 8.92 8.20
CA ILE A 72 -10.43 9.91 7.56
C ILE A 72 -10.02 9.40 6.19
N GLN A 73 -10.14 10.27 5.18
CA GLN A 73 -9.72 9.99 3.82
C GLN A 73 -8.57 10.89 3.41
N PHE A 74 -7.50 10.25 2.96
CA PHE A 74 -6.33 10.86 2.36
C PHE A 74 -6.38 10.75 0.84
N SER A 75 -5.68 11.67 0.16
CA SER A 75 -5.49 11.63 -1.29
C SER A 75 -4.09 12.05 -1.70
N TYR A 76 -3.60 11.44 -2.78
CA TYR A 76 -2.36 11.81 -3.46
C TYR A 76 -2.59 11.82 -4.97
N HIS A 77 -2.14 12.87 -5.65
CA HIS A 77 -2.11 12.95 -7.11
C HIS A 77 -0.70 12.56 -7.53
N SER A 78 -0.59 11.40 -8.18
CA SER A 78 0.66 10.94 -8.75
C SER A 78 0.70 11.28 -10.23
N PHE A 79 1.74 11.99 -10.67
CA PHE A 79 1.80 12.59 -12.01
C PHE A 79 2.28 11.58 -13.07
N ASP A 80 2.03 11.88 -14.35
CA ASP A 80 2.70 11.19 -15.46
C ASP A 80 4.22 11.15 -15.25
N ASP A 81 4.83 10.00 -15.55
CA ASP A 81 6.26 9.71 -15.39
C ASP A 81 6.79 9.67 -13.94
N GLU A 82 5.92 9.78 -12.92
CA GLU A 82 6.35 9.64 -11.54
C GLU A 82 6.80 8.20 -11.24
N GLY A 83 8.11 8.02 -11.06
CA GLY A 83 8.73 6.70 -10.92
C GLY A 83 8.88 5.95 -12.25
N GLY A 84 8.64 6.61 -13.39
CA GLY A 84 8.62 6.02 -14.74
C GLY A 84 7.25 5.44 -15.14
N PHE A 85 6.23 5.57 -14.29
CA PHE A 85 4.88 5.10 -14.62
C PHE A 85 4.16 6.11 -15.52
N PRO A 86 3.52 5.67 -16.61
CA PRO A 86 2.72 6.56 -17.43
C PRO A 86 1.45 6.99 -16.70
N GLY A 87 0.88 8.11 -17.14
CA GLY A 87 -0.40 8.62 -16.70
C GLY A 87 -0.43 9.22 -15.30
N ASP A 88 -1.36 10.14 -15.14
CA ASP A 88 -1.74 10.70 -13.86
C ASP A 88 -2.74 9.76 -13.20
N ILE A 89 -2.57 9.55 -11.89
CA ILE A 89 -3.58 8.89 -11.07
C ILE A 89 -3.92 9.72 -9.84
N LEU A 90 -5.21 9.72 -9.49
CA LEU A 90 -5.67 10.14 -8.18
C LEU A 90 -5.83 8.89 -7.30
N VAL A 91 -5.04 8.83 -6.23
CA VAL A 91 -5.13 7.76 -5.23
C VAL A 91 -5.81 8.30 -3.99
N THR A 92 -6.71 7.50 -3.41
CA THR A 92 -7.34 7.81 -2.13
C THR A 92 -7.26 6.61 -1.20
N VAL A 93 -7.08 6.90 0.09
CA VAL A 93 -7.04 5.89 1.15
C VAL A 93 -7.94 6.37 2.26
N MET A 94 -8.96 5.58 2.59
CA MET A 94 -9.90 5.88 3.65
C MET A 94 -9.73 4.87 4.78
N TYR A 95 -9.49 5.37 5.97
CA TYR A 95 -9.48 4.58 7.20
C TYR A 95 -10.81 4.82 7.92
N THR A 96 -11.49 3.75 8.30
CA THR A 96 -12.73 3.80 9.06
C THR A 96 -12.62 2.86 10.24
N LEU A 97 -12.91 3.37 11.44
CA LEU A 97 -13.08 2.55 12.62
C LEU A 97 -14.57 2.22 12.76
N THR A 98 -14.90 0.98 13.08
CA THR A 98 -16.29 0.58 13.33
C THR A 98 -16.52 0.28 14.80
N GLY A 99 -17.78 0.36 15.24
CA GLY A 99 -18.19 -0.01 16.61
C GLY A 99 -17.82 -1.43 17.04
N ASN A 100 -17.48 -2.32 16.09
CA ASN A 100 -17.08 -3.70 16.34
C ASN A 100 -15.56 -3.89 16.45
N LYS A 101 -14.81 -2.83 16.81
CA LYS A 101 -13.32 -2.85 16.91
C LYS A 101 -12.64 -3.27 15.60
N GLN A 102 -13.22 -2.92 14.46
CA GLN A 102 -12.65 -3.21 13.15
C GLN A 102 -12.02 -1.95 12.56
N LEU A 103 -10.86 -2.12 11.94
CA LEU A 103 -10.27 -1.14 11.05
C LEU A 103 -10.57 -1.55 9.61
N ILE A 104 -11.29 -0.71 8.87
CA ILE A 104 -11.52 -0.86 7.44
C ILE A 104 -10.60 0.12 6.72
N VAL A 105 -9.80 -0.39 5.78
CA VAL A 105 -8.93 0.41 4.93
C VAL A 105 -9.36 0.25 3.48
N THR A 106 -9.95 1.30 2.93
CA THR A 106 -10.42 1.32 1.54
C THR A 106 -9.42 2.11 0.70
N MET A 107 -8.75 1.42 -0.22
CA MET A 107 -7.81 2.02 -1.16
C MET A 107 -8.45 2.09 -2.55
N LYS A 108 -8.39 3.26 -3.19
CA LYS A 108 -8.87 3.45 -4.57
C LYS A 108 -7.83 4.21 -5.36
N ALA A 109 -7.67 3.84 -6.61
CA ALA A 109 -6.90 4.60 -7.59
C ALA A 109 -7.75 4.81 -8.84
N MET A 110 -7.65 6.00 -9.41
CA MET A 110 -8.35 6.38 -10.62
C MET A 110 -7.34 6.96 -11.59
N ALA A 111 -7.20 6.35 -12.77
CA ALA A 111 -6.47 6.94 -13.87
C ALA A 111 -7.20 8.20 -14.36
N LEU A 112 -6.47 9.30 -14.53
CA LEU A 112 -7.03 10.59 -14.93
C LEU A 112 -6.87 10.87 -16.42
N ASN A 113 -5.85 10.28 -17.07
CA ASN A 113 -5.56 10.57 -18.48
C ASN A 113 -5.12 9.34 -19.30
N LYS A 114 -4.23 8.48 -18.77
CA LYS A 114 -3.65 7.33 -19.48
C LYS A 114 -3.76 6.06 -18.65
N PRO A 115 -3.89 4.88 -19.29
CA PRO A 115 -3.77 3.60 -18.60
C PRO A 115 -2.41 3.46 -17.90
N THR A 116 -2.40 2.91 -16.69
CA THR A 116 -1.19 2.61 -15.91
C THR A 116 -1.44 1.43 -14.99
N PRO A 117 -0.42 0.60 -14.71
CA PRO A 117 -0.56 -0.41 -13.67
C PRO A 117 -0.73 0.25 -12.30
N VAL A 118 -1.60 -0.34 -11.48
CA VAL A 118 -1.78 0.00 -10.08
C VAL A 118 -1.97 -1.28 -9.28
N ASN A 119 -1.24 -1.40 -8.17
CA ASN A 119 -1.44 -2.43 -7.16
C ASN A 119 -1.11 -1.81 -5.80
N LEU A 120 -2.10 -1.59 -4.95
CA LEU A 120 -1.91 -0.91 -3.67
C LEU A 120 -1.90 -1.94 -2.54
N ALA A 121 -1.05 -1.72 -1.53
CA ALA A 121 -1.10 -2.49 -0.30
C ALA A 121 -0.88 -1.59 0.91
N GLN A 122 -1.50 -1.96 2.04
CA GLN A 122 -1.14 -1.44 3.35
C GLN A 122 -0.08 -2.36 3.95
N HIS A 123 1.05 -1.79 4.34
CA HIS A 123 2.21 -2.54 4.81
C HIS A 123 2.24 -2.64 6.34
N ALA A 124 1.09 -3.05 6.92
CA ALA A 124 0.93 -3.20 8.35
C ALA A 124 1.71 -4.39 8.89
N PHE A 125 2.31 -4.21 10.06
CA PHE A 125 2.97 -5.26 10.84
C PHE A 125 2.21 -5.47 12.13
N TRP A 126 1.93 -6.73 12.48
CA TRP A 126 1.18 -7.08 13.66
C TRP A 126 2.06 -7.83 14.64
N ASN A 127 2.05 -7.36 15.88
CA ASN A 127 2.61 -8.07 17.03
C ASN A 127 1.54 -8.06 18.13
N VAL A 128 0.83 -9.19 18.29
CA VAL A 128 -0.29 -9.31 19.23
C VAL A 128 0.20 -9.43 20.68
N GLY A 129 1.42 -9.92 20.91
CA GLY A 129 2.08 -9.87 22.21
C GLY A 129 2.42 -8.46 22.71
N GLY A 130 2.27 -7.44 21.84
CA GLY A 130 2.49 -6.04 22.17
C GLY A 130 3.97 -5.64 22.14
N HIS A 131 4.26 -4.40 22.50
CA HIS A 131 5.61 -3.81 22.40
C HIS A 131 6.65 -4.47 23.33
N ASN A 132 6.21 -5.22 24.34
CA ASN A 132 7.08 -5.92 25.29
C ASN A 132 7.34 -7.39 24.92
N SER A 133 6.72 -7.91 23.85
CA SER A 133 7.06 -9.26 23.38
C SER A 133 8.35 -9.23 22.58
N SER A 134 9.16 -10.28 22.71
CA SER A 134 10.45 -10.41 22.02
C SER A 134 10.30 -10.63 20.53
N ASP A 135 9.35 -11.48 20.14
CA ASP A 135 9.17 -11.95 18.77
C ASP A 135 7.74 -12.45 18.54
N VAL A 136 7.46 -12.83 17.29
CA VAL A 136 6.17 -13.34 16.83
C VAL A 136 6.14 -14.86 16.68
N LEU A 137 7.20 -15.58 17.11
CA LEU A 137 7.39 -17.00 16.81
C LEU A 137 6.33 -17.91 17.45
N TYR A 138 5.70 -17.45 18.52
CA TYR A 138 4.64 -18.16 19.22
C TYR A 138 3.23 -17.73 18.78
N HIS A 139 3.11 -16.86 17.77
CA HIS A 139 1.81 -16.55 17.18
C HIS A 139 1.38 -17.67 16.22
N TYR A 140 0.13 -18.09 16.35
CA TYR A 140 -0.50 -19.02 15.41
C TYR A 140 -1.17 -18.24 14.28
N ILE A 141 -0.99 -18.71 13.05
CA ILE A 141 -1.61 -18.14 11.85
C ILE A 141 -2.41 -19.19 11.12
N GLN A 142 -3.61 -18.82 10.67
CA GLN A 142 -4.40 -19.60 9.72
C GLN A 142 -4.57 -18.78 8.44
N ILE A 143 -4.20 -19.35 7.30
CA ILE A 143 -4.33 -18.72 5.99
C ILE A 143 -5.28 -19.56 5.15
N PHE A 144 -6.37 -18.95 4.69
CA PHE A 144 -7.27 -19.56 3.72
C PHE A 144 -6.82 -19.13 2.32
N GLY A 145 -6.36 -20.09 1.51
CA GLY A 145 -5.99 -19.88 0.12
C GLY A 145 -6.88 -20.68 -0.83
N PRO A 146 -7.34 -20.12 -1.96
CA PRO A 146 -8.08 -20.89 -2.95
C PRO A 146 -7.17 -21.97 -3.57
N VAL A 147 -7.74 -23.14 -3.84
CA VAL A 147 -7.06 -24.25 -4.51
C VAL A 147 -7.40 -24.24 -6.01
N SER A 148 -7.06 -23.19 -6.77
CA SER A 148 -7.19 -23.23 -8.23
C SER A 148 -6.44 -22.10 -8.99
N HIS A 149 -5.98 -22.46 -10.19
CA HIS A 149 -5.27 -21.65 -11.18
C HIS A 149 -6.13 -20.56 -11.85
N GLN A 150 -6.77 -19.67 -11.07
CA GLN A 150 -7.41 -18.48 -11.63
C GLN A 150 -7.06 -17.24 -10.81
N TRP A 151 -6.28 -16.36 -11.44
CA TRP A 151 -5.83 -15.09 -10.88
C TRP A 151 -7.02 -14.11 -10.81
N ILE A 152 -7.72 -14.09 -9.68
CA ILE A 152 -8.55 -12.95 -9.28
C ILE A 152 -7.94 -12.40 -7.99
N ALA A 153 -7.22 -11.29 -8.11
CA ALA A 153 -6.68 -10.56 -6.96
C ALA A 153 -7.79 -9.68 -6.36
N SER A 154 -8.57 -10.24 -5.43
CA SER A 154 -9.28 -9.47 -4.42
C SER A 154 -8.75 -9.89 -3.06
N LEU A 155 -7.79 -9.13 -2.52
CA LEU A 155 -7.20 -9.42 -1.22
C LEU A 155 -8.10 -8.79 -0.14
N TYR A 156 -9.11 -9.54 0.31
CA TYR A 156 -9.77 -9.25 1.58
C TYR A 156 -8.86 -9.73 2.72
N GLN A 157 -8.09 -8.84 3.33
CA GLN A 157 -7.44 -9.15 4.61
C GLN A 157 -8.45 -8.97 5.73
N GLN A 158 -9.02 -10.08 6.22
CA GLN A 158 -9.80 -10.10 7.46
C GLN A 158 -9.01 -10.90 8.51
N VAL A 159 -8.34 -10.19 9.42
CA VAL A 159 -7.76 -10.82 10.61
C VAL A 159 -8.88 -10.94 11.64
N ARG A 160 -9.31 -12.18 11.94
CA ARG A 160 -10.16 -12.47 13.10
C ARG A 160 -9.27 -12.94 14.23
N LEU A 161 -9.26 -12.18 15.33
CA LEU A 161 -8.67 -12.62 16.59
C LEU A 161 -9.73 -13.44 17.34
N HIS A 162 -9.45 -14.72 17.59
CA HIS A 162 -10.21 -15.50 18.56
C HIS A 162 -9.56 -15.31 19.94
N GLN A 163 -10.38 -14.98 20.94
CA GLN A 163 -10.03 -15.13 22.35
C GLN A 163 -10.25 -16.57 22.78
#